data_AF-A0A1I8N652-F1
#
_entry.id   AF-A0A1I8N652-F1
#
_cell.length_a   1.000
_cell.length_b   1.000
_cell.length_c   1.000
_cell.angle_alpha   90.00
_cell.angle_beta   90.00
_cell.angle_gamma   90.00
#
_symmetry.space_group_name_H-M   'P 1'
#
loop_
_entity.id
_entity.type
_entity.pdbx_description
1 polymer ?
#
loop_
_entity_poly.entity_id
_entity_poly.type
_entity_poly.pdbx_seq_one_letter_code
_entity_poly.pdbx_strand_id
1 'polypeptide(L)'
;MAPQMEFVSKTQHYLKVKKPQLERERRARINKCLDTLKVLVADLQGNGNILRMDKTEMLESVVAFMRTQVRKPKAPMAPTVPMDSYRHGYMNAVNEVSRIMAATPGMNVQLGKAVMTHLGCAFNQLTASPASVQKSQDHQMYSAAPMSPASSGYHSDEENSSVASPAPVAASLWRPW
;
A
#
# COMPACT_ATOMS: atom_id res chain seq x y z
N MET A 1 -59.26 -33.39 5.49
CA MET A 1 -58.30 -32.95 4.45
C MET A 1 -56.90 -33.04 5.05
N ALA A 2 -56.12 -34.05 4.65
CA ALA A 2 -54.73 -34.18 5.10
C ALA A 2 -53.87 -33.08 4.45
N PRO A 3 -52.93 -32.45 5.17
CA PRO A 3 -52.06 -31.45 4.60
C PRO A 3 -51.09 -32.13 3.62
N GLN A 4 -51.14 -31.73 2.36
CA GLN A 4 -50.18 -32.14 1.35
C GLN A 4 -48.79 -31.66 1.78
N MET A 5 -47.93 -32.58 2.22
CA MET A 5 -46.56 -32.30 2.60
C MET A 5 -45.75 -32.17 1.30
N GLU A 6 -45.69 -30.95 0.75
CA GLU A 6 -44.98 -30.68 -0.50
C GLU A 6 -43.46 -30.84 -0.26
N PHE A 7 -42.89 -31.95 -0.72
CA PHE A 7 -41.45 -32.21 -0.63
C PHE A 7 -40.69 -31.32 -1.63
N VAL A 8 -40.25 -30.15 -1.16
CA VAL A 8 -39.40 -29.25 -1.95
C VAL A 8 -38.02 -29.89 -2.11
N SER A 9 -37.62 -30.18 -3.35
CA SER A 9 -36.28 -30.71 -3.65
C SER A 9 -35.18 -29.80 -3.09
N LYS A 10 -34.05 -30.39 -2.69
CA LYS A 10 -32.85 -29.66 -2.19
C LYS A 10 -32.44 -28.51 -3.12
N THR A 11 -32.53 -28.73 -4.43
CA THR A 11 -32.24 -27.70 -5.45
C THR A 11 -33.26 -26.55 -5.42
N GLN A 12 -34.55 -26.85 -5.29
CA GLN A 12 -35.58 -25.83 -5.20
C GLN A 12 -35.48 -25.03 -3.89
N HIS A 13 -35.17 -25.69 -2.78
CA HIS A 13 -34.92 -25.03 -1.50
C HIS A 13 -33.71 -24.09 -1.59
N TYR A 14 -32.63 -24.52 -2.24
CA TYR A 14 -31.47 -23.67 -2.47
C TYR A 14 -31.82 -22.43 -3.30
N LEU A 15 -32.51 -22.58 -4.43
CA LEU A 15 -32.83 -21.47 -5.33
C LEU A 15 -33.85 -20.49 -4.75
N LYS A 16 -34.85 -20.98 -4.02
CA LYS A 16 -35.95 -20.15 -3.50
C LYS A 16 -35.65 -19.53 -2.13
N VAL A 17 -34.79 -20.16 -1.33
CA VAL A 17 -34.56 -19.75 0.07
C VAL A 17 -33.10 -19.38 0.30
N LYS A 18 -32.18 -20.34 0.16
CA LYS A 18 -30.78 -20.16 0.55
C LYS A 18 -30.06 -19.12 -0.31
N LYS A 19 -30.20 -19.19 -1.64
CA LYS A 19 -29.56 -18.24 -2.57
C LYS A 19 -30.06 -16.79 -2.35
N PRO A 20 -31.38 -16.51 -2.22
CA PRO A 20 -31.86 -15.18 -1.85
C PRO A 20 -31.38 -14.69 -0.48
N GLN A 21 -31.27 -15.57 0.51
CA GLN A 21 -30.72 -15.21 1.83
C GLN A 21 -29.25 -14.78 1.75
N LEU A 22 -28.41 -15.57 1.08
CA LEU A 22 -26.99 -15.26 0.89
C LEU A 22 -26.79 -13.92 0.14
N GLU A 23 -27.62 -13.65 -0.86
CA GLU A 23 -27.53 -12.39 -1.59
C GLU A 23 -27.97 -11.19 -0.73
N ARG A 24 -28.97 -11.38 0.14
CA ARG A 24 -29.37 -10.34 1.10
C ARG A 24 -28.22 -10.02 2.08
N GLU A 25 -27.55 -11.05 2.60
CA GLU A 25 -26.38 -10.89 3.47
C GLU A 25 -25.22 -10.19 2.75
N ARG A 26 -24.93 -10.60 1.51
CA ARG A 26 -23.93 -9.94 0.67
C ARG A 26 -24.23 -8.46 0.46
N ARG A 27 -25.48 -8.12 0.11
CA ARG A 27 -25.93 -6.72 -0.09
C ARG A 27 -25.83 -5.91 1.20
N ALA A 28 -26.19 -6.48 2.34
CA ALA A 28 -26.04 -5.83 3.64
C ALA A 28 -24.58 -5.51 3.94
N ARG A 29 -23.67 -6.45 3.69
CA ARG A 29 -22.22 -6.23 3.84
C ARG A 29 -21.71 -5.11 2.93
N ILE A 30 -22.10 -5.09 1.66
CA ILE A 30 -21.70 -4.04 0.70
C ILE A 30 -22.18 -2.67 1.19
N ASN A 31 -23.45 -2.56 1.59
CA ASN A 31 -23.99 -1.29 2.08
C ASN A 31 -23.25 -0.80 3.34
N LYS A 32 -22.97 -1.69 4.30
CA LYS A 32 -22.17 -1.34 5.48
C LYS A 32 -20.80 -0.76 5.11
N CYS A 33 -20.11 -1.38 4.15
CA CYS A 33 -18.82 -0.86 3.69
C CYS A 33 -18.96 0.52 3.01
N LEU A 34 -20.02 0.74 2.23
CA LEU A 34 -20.28 2.03 1.58
C LEU A 34 -20.59 3.12 2.61
N ASP A 35 -21.34 2.81 3.66
CA ASP A 35 -21.66 3.75 4.74
C ASP A 35 -20.40 4.14 5.52
N THR A 36 -19.55 3.17 5.88
CA THR A 36 -18.24 3.44 6.51
C THR A 36 -17.35 4.29 5.61
N LEU A 37 -17.29 3.97 4.32
CA LEU A 37 -16.49 4.73 3.35
C LEU A 37 -16.94 6.19 3.28
N LYS A 38 -18.25 6.44 3.27
CA LYS A 38 -18.84 7.77 3.21
C LYS A 38 -18.41 8.64 4.39
N VAL A 39 -18.42 8.08 5.60
CA VAL A 39 -17.97 8.76 6.83
C VAL A 39 -16.47 9.06 6.77
N LEU A 40 -15.64 8.06 6.48
CA LEU A 40 -14.18 8.23 6.42
C LEU A 40 -13.77 9.30 5.41
N VAL A 41 -14.42 9.35 4.26
CA VAL A 41 -14.08 10.31 3.20
C VAL A 41 -14.57 11.70 3.57
N ALA A 42 -15.74 11.84 4.19
CA ALA A 42 -16.22 13.10 4.73
C ALA A 42 -15.23 13.68 5.77
N ASP A 43 -14.74 12.84 6.68
CA ASP A 43 -13.77 13.22 7.71
C ASP A 43 -12.42 13.63 7.08
N LEU A 44 -11.89 12.81 6.16
CA LEU A 44 -10.60 13.08 5.50
C LEU A 44 -10.62 14.32 4.62
N GLN A 45 -11.76 14.66 4.01
CA GLN A 45 -11.91 15.87 3.20
C GLN A 45 -12.40 17.08 4.00
N GLY A 46 -12.84 16.88 5.25
CA GLY A 46 -13.52 17.91 6.04
C GLY A 46 -14.83 18.40 5.41
N ASN A 47 -15.47 17.58 4.58
CA ASN A 47 -16.66 17.96 3.79
C ASN A 47 -17.86 17.08 4.13
N GLY A 48 -18.72 17.58 5.03
CA GLY A 48 -19.94 16.88 5.45
C GLY A 48 -20.99 16.68 4.35
N ASN A 49 -20.89 17.38 3.21
CA ASN A 49 -21.81 17.19 2.08
C ASN A 49 -21.69 15.78 1.49
N ILE A 50 -20.53 15.14 1.64
CA ILE A 50 -20.26 13.79 1.16
C ILE A 50 -21.26 12.79 1.76
N LEU A 51 -21.75 13.01 2.99
CA LEU A 51 -22.75 12.18 3.66
C LEU A 51 -24.14 12.21 2.99
N ARG A 52 -24.43 13.22 2.17
CA ARG A 52 -25.73 13.38 1.47
C ARG A 52 -25.69 12.96 0.01
N MET A 53 -24.50 12.74 -0.55
CA MET A 53 -24.31 12.30 -1.94
C MET A 53 -24.97 10.95 -2.19
N ASP A 54 -25.37 10.70 -3.44
CA ASP A 54 -25.83 9.38 -3.84
C ASP A 54 -24.66 8.36 -3.90
N LYS A 55 -24.96 7.09 -4.20
CA LYS A 55 -23.93 6.04 -4.23
C LYS A 55 -22.93 6.21 -5.36
N THR A 56 -23.37 6.68 -6.52
CA THR A 56 -22.54 6.85 -7.72
C THR A 56 -21.62 8.06 -7.58
N GLU A 57 -22.19 9.19 -7.20
CA GLU A 57 -21.52 10.47 -6.97
C GLU A 57 -20.49 10.36 -5.84
N MET A 58 -20.83 9.68 -4.73
CA MET A 58 -19.89 9.41 -3.65
C MET A 58 -18.69 8.59 -4.14
N LEU A 59 -18.91 7.52 -4.92
CA LEU A 59 -17.83 6.68 -5.43
C LEU A 59 -16.92 7.45 -6.41
N GLU A 60 -17.48 8.33 -7.25
CA GLU A 60 -16.70 9.21 -8.12
C GLU A 60 -15.82 10.18 -7.33
N SER A 61 -16.39 10.83 -6.31
CA SER A 61 -15.66 11.73 -5.41
C SER A 61 -14.52 11.01 -4.69
N VAL A 62 -14.75 9.78 -4.19
CA VAL A 62 -13.72 8.95 -3.56
C VAL A 62 -12.59 8.63 -4.53
N VAL A 63 -12.91 8.24 -5.77
CA VAL A 63 -11.89 7.93 -6.78
C VAL A 63 -11.08 9.18 -7.13
N ALA A 64 -11.72 10.34 -7.27
CA ALA A 64 -11.04 11.61 -7.52
C ALA A 64 -10.11 11.99 -6.35
N PHE A 65 -10.58 11.82 -5.11
CA PHE A 65 -9.78 12.01 -3.90
C PHE A 65 -8.56 11.10 -3.89
N MET A 66 -8.73 9.79 -4.11
CA MET A 66 -7.62 8.83 -4.12
C MET A 66 -6.59 9.16 -5.20
N ARG A 67 -7.01 9.52 -6.41
CA ARG A 67 -6.11 9.95 -7.49
C ARG A 67 -5.32 11.20 -7.11
N THR A 68 -5.95 12.13 -6.41
CA THR A 68 -5.29 13.35 -5.92
C THR A 68 -4.27 13.03 -4.82
N GLN A 69 -4.58 12.12 -3.91
CA GLN A 69 -3.67 11.69 -2.85
C GLN A 69 -2.46 10.90 -3.39
N VAL A 70 -2.64 10.09 -4.43
CA VAL A 70 -1.54 9.34 -5.07
C VAL A 70 -0.63 10.25 -5.89
N ARG A 71 -1.18 11.31 -6.51
CA ARG A 71 -0.40 12.27 -7.33
C ARG A 71 0.33 13.32 -6.50
N LYS A 72 -0.15 13.63 -5.30
CA LYS A 72 0.65 14.37 -4.34
C LYS A 72 1.85 13.47 -4.04
N PRO A 73 3.10 13.86 -4.39
CA PRO A 73 4.26 13.12 -3.91
C PRO A 73 4.07 13.04 -2.41
N LYS A 74 4.03 11.82 -1.88
CA LYS A 74 3.97 11.57 -0.45
C LYS A 74 5.20 12.25 0.12
N ALA A 75 5.08 13.53 0.51
CA ALA A 75 6.04 14.17 1.36
C ALA A 75 6.24 13.18 2.49
N PRO A 76 7.47 12.67 2.69
CA PRO A 76 7.66 11.57 3.59
C PRO A 76 7.14 12.00 4.95
N MET A 77 5.96 11.48 5.30
CA MET A 77 5.49 11.39 6.67
C MET A 77 6.30 10.27 7.31
N ALA A 78 7.62 10.41 7.25
CA ALA A 78 8.47 9.89 8.30
C ALA A 78 7.99 10.60 9.58
N PRO A 79 8.04 9.95 10.75
CA PRO A 79 8.07 10.71 11.99
C PRO A 79 9.23 11.69 11.81
N THR A 80 8.92 12.95 11.56
CA THR A 80 9.92 14.00 11.57
C THR A 80 10.29 14.09 13.04
N VAL A 81 11.23 13.24 13.48
CA VAL A 81 12.11 13.64 14.57
C VAL A 81 12.53 15.03 14.15
N PRO A 82 12.20 16.08 14.92
CA PRO A 82 12.48 17.44 14.49
C PRO A 82 13.97 17.50 14.18
N MET A 83 14.34 17.55 12.90
CA MET A 83 15.74 17.51 12.48
C MET A 83 16.48 18.69 13.12
N ASP A 84 15.75 19.76 13.42
CA ASP A 84 16.21 20.87 14.22
C ASP A 84 16.61 20.46 15.64
N SER A 85 15.81 19.66 16.36
CA SER A 85 16.19 19.17 17.70
C SER A 85 17.45 18.30 17.64
N TYR A 86 17.59 17.46 16.62
CA TYR A 86 18.78 16.64 16.44
C TYR A 86 20.01 17.52 16.11
N ARG A 87 19.86 18.53 15.24
CA ARG A 87 20.92 19.50 14.91
C ARG A 87 21.38 20.29 16.14
N HIS A 88 20.45 20.73 16.99
CA HIS A 88 20.78 21.38 18.25
C HIS A 88 21.54 20.45 19.19
N GLY A 89 21.09 19.19 19.35
CA GLY A 89 21.79 18.18 20.16
C GLY A 89 23.19 17.88 19.63
N TYR A 90 23.34 17.77 18.31
CA TYR A 90 24.63 17.58 17.66
C TYR A 90 25.58 18.74 17.96
N MET A 91 25.12 19.98 17.79
CA MET A 91 25.97 21.16 18.04
C MET A 91 26.36 21.28 19.52
N ASN A 92 25.47 20.93 20.44
CA ASN A 92 25.81 20.86 21.86
C ASN A 92 26.90 19.81 22.15
N ALA A 93 26.82 18.64 21.53
CA ALA A 93 27.86 17.61 21.66
C ALA A 93 29.21 18.07 21.08
N VAL A 94 29.21 18.73 19.92
CA VAL A 94 30.44 19.30 19.31
C VAL A 94 31.06 20.36 20.22
N ASN A 95 30.25 21.24 20.81
CA ASN A 95 30.74 22.23 21.76
C ASN A 95 31.38 21.58 22.99
N GLU A 96 30.81 20.47 23.47
CA GLU A 96 31.36 19.75 24.61
C GLU A 96 32.66 19.02 24.26
N VAL A 97 32.75 18.41 23.07
CA VAL A 97 34.01 17.84 22.56
C VAL A 97 35.09 18.92 22.49
N SER A 98 34.76 20.11 21.97
CA SER A 98 35.69 21.24 21.93
C SER A 98 36.19 21.62 23.33
N ARG A 99 35.27 21.69 24.31
CA ARG A 99 35.58 22.02 25.70
C ARG A 99 36.48 20.99 26.37
N ILE A 100 36.15 19.70 26.23
CA ILE A 100 36.93 18.59 26.80
C ILE A 100 38.33 18.56 26.19
N MET A 101 38.45 18.72 24.87
CA MET A 101 39.75 18.74 24.20
C MET A 101 40.61 19.92 24.65
N ALA A 102 40.00 21.10 24.85
CA ALA A 102 40.71 22.28 25.36
C ALA A 102 41.14 22.14 26.83
N ALA A 103 40.34 21.45 27.65
CA ALA A 103 40.62 21.22 29.06
C ALA A 103 41.60 20.06 29.32
N THR A 104 41.89 19.23 28.31
CA THR A 104 42.78 18.07 28.46
C THR A 104 44.26 18.47 28.40
N PRO A 105 45.04 18.28 29.48
CA PRO A 105 46.47 18.59 29.47
C PRO A 105 47.22 17.73 28.45
N GLY A 106 48.10 18.34 27.65
CA GLY A 106 48.87 17.63 26.63
C GLY A 106 48.10 17.27 25.36
N MET A 107 46.89 17.80 25.15
CA MET A 107 46.12 17.59 23.92
C MET A 107 46.89 18.10 22.69
N ASN A 108 46.97 17.26 21.66
CA ASN A 108 47.59 17.64 20.39
C ASN A 108 46.66 18.59 19.61
N VAL A 109 47.14 19.80 19.32
CA VAL A 109 46.40 20.84 18.60
C VAL A 109 46.00 20.41 17.18
N GLN A 110 46.85 19.66 16.48
CA GLN A 110 46.54 19.16 15.14
C GLN A 110 45.44 18.11 15.17
N LEU A 111 45.45 17.24 16.19
CA LEU A 111 44.37 16.27 16.40
C LEU A 111 43.05 16.99 16.72
N GLY A 112 43.07 17.99 17.61
CA GLY A 112 41.91 18.82 17.91
C GLY A 112 41.33 19.49 16.67
N LYS A 113 42.18 20.09 15.84
CA LYS A 113 41.76 20.70 14.57
C LYS A 113 41.15 19.67 13.62
N ALA A 114 41.75 18.48 13.49
CA ALA A 114 41.23 17.42 12.63
C ALA A 114 39.85 16.94 13.08
N VAL A 115 39.67 16.68 14.38
CA VAL A 115 38.38 16.28 14.96
C VAL A 115 37.31 17.33 14.74
N MET A 116 37.59 18.60 15.08
CA MET A 116 36.63 19.69 14.91
C MET A 116 36.25 19.93 13.44
N THR A 117 37.21 19.79 12.51
CA THR A 117 36.95 19.86 11.07
C THR A 117 36.02 18.74 10.62
N HIS A 118 36.26 17.51 11.09
CA HIS A 118 35.43 16.36 10.74
C HIS A 118 33.99 16.50 11.26
N LEU A 119 33.82 16.99 12.49
CA LEU A 119 32.51 17.27 13.08
C LEU A 119 31.76 18.40 12.33
N GLY A 120 32.47 19.46 11.91
CA GLY A 120 31.89 20.51 11.07
C GLY A 120 31.42 20.00 9.70
N CYS A 121 32.24 19.18 9.03
CA CYS A 121 31.86 18.56 7.75
C CYS A 121 30.66 17.62 7.89
N ALA A 122 30.59 16.83 8.96
CA ALA A 122 29.45 15.96 9.24
C ALA A 122 28.17 16.76 9.53
N PHE A 123 28.28 17.89 10.25
CA PHE A 123 27.15 18.79 10.45
C PHE A 123 26.66 19.41 9.14
N ASN A 124 27.57 19.86 8.26
CA ASN A 124 27.18 20.44 6.98
C ASN A 124 26.42 19.43 6.10
N GLN A 125 26.84 18.16 6.09
CA GLN A 125 26.11 17.07 5.41
C GLN A 125 24.71 16.85 6.00
N LEU A 126 24.54 16.99 7.31
CA LEU A 126 23.26 16.90 8.00
C LEU A 126 22.33 18.10 7.68
N THR A 127 22.93 19.26 7.38
CA THR A 127 22.21 20.50 7.00
C THR A 127 21.83 20.56 5.52
N ALA A 128 22.62 19.94 4.65
CA ALA A 128 22.33 19.81 3.23
C ALA A 128 21.10 18.91 3.04
N SER A 129 19.95 19.54 2.80
CA SER A 129 18.74 18.86 2.36
C SER A 129 19.07 18.02 1.12
N PRO A 130 18.55 16.78 0.98
CA PRO A 130 18.74 15.98 -0.22
C PRO A 130 17.88 16.55 -1.36
N ALA A 131 18.28 17.70 -1.90
CA ALA A 131 17.79 18.19 -3.17
C ALA A 131 18.67 17.56 -4.27
N SER A 132 18.06 16.64 -5.03
CA SER A 132 18.49 16.15 -6.34
C SER A 132 19.88 15.49 -6.44
N VAL A 133 19.93 14.17 -6.24
CA VAL A 133 20.79 13.31 -7.06
C VAL A 133 19.88 12.42 -7.89
N GLN A 134 19.25 13.00 -8.92
CA GLN A 134 18.77 12.22 -10.06
C GLN A 134 19.98 11.99 -10.95
N LYS A 135 20.67 10.86 -10.75
CA LYS A 135 21.59 10.35 -11.76
C LYS A 135 20.76 9.47 -12.70
N SER A 136 20.43 10.03 -13.84
CA SER A 136 19.85 9.35 -14.98
C SER A 136 20.79 8.22 -15.41
N GLN A 137 20.32 6.98 -15.32
CA GLN A 137 20.83 5.90 -16.17
C GLN A 137 19.62 5.27 -16.85
N ASP A 138 19.40 5.75 -18.08
CA ASP A 138 18.83 4.95 -19.15
C ASP A 138 19.53 3.60 -19.17
N HIS A 139 18.77 2.51 -19.02
CA HIS A 139 18.94 1.29 -19.80
C HIS A 139 17.62 0.52 -19.79
N GLN A 140 16.92 0.63 -20.92
CA GLN A 140 15.92 -0.34 -21.33
C GLN A 140 16.55 -1.73 -21.32
N MET A 141 16.00 -2.65 -20.53
CA MET A 141 16.20 -4.07 -20.78
C MET A 141 14.95 -4.81 -20.30
N TYR A 142 14.11 -5.13 -21.28
CA TYR A 142 13.06 -6.13 -21.20
C TYR A 142 13.69 -7.42 -20.65
N SER A 143 13.22 -7.91 -19.51
CA SER A 143 13.60 -9.22 -19.01
C SER A 143 12.37 -9.96 -18.54
N ALA A 144 12.14 -11.09 -19.21
CA ALA A 144 11.04 -12.01 -19.02
C ALA A 144 11.03 -12.59 -17.60
N ALA A 145 9.82 -12.87 -17.09
CA ALA A 145 9.63 -13.52 -15.81
C ALA A 145 10.29 -14.92 -15.79
N PRO A 146 10.96 -15.32 -14.68
CA PRO A 146 11.56 -16.63 -14.58
C PRO A 146 10.46 -17.69 -14.41
N MET A 147 10.33 -18.60 -15.39
CA MET A 147 9.53 -19.81 -15.25
C MET A 147 10.22 -20.75 -14.26
N SER A 148 9.53 -21.14 -13.19
CA SER A 148 10.02 -22.14 -12.25
C SER A 148 10.03 -23.54 -12.89
N PRO A 149 11.05 -24.39 -12.61
CA PRO A 149 11.04 -25.78 -13.02
C PRO A 149 10.21 -26.59 -12.00
N ALA A 150 8.98 -26.94 -12.34
CA ALA A 150 8.27 -27.99 -11.62
C ALA A 150 8.84 -29.34 -12.10
N SER A 151 9.63 -29.98 -11.23
CA SER A 151 10.06 -31.37 -11.33
C SER A 151 9.20 -32.24 -10.43
N SER A 152 9.17 -33.55 -10.72
CA SER A 152 8.35 -34.63 -10.14
C SER A 152 6.96 -34.72 -10.76
N GLY A 153 6.55 -35.79 -11.45
CA GLY A 153 6.92 -37.20 -11.49
C GLY A 153 5.64 -37.97 -11.90
N TYR A 154 5.73 -39.25 -12.27
CA TYR A 154 4.66 -40.16 -12.76
C TYR A 154 4.42 -40.11 -14.28
N HIS A 155 5.14 -40.92 -15.06
CA HIS A 155 4.92 -42.34 -15.37
C HIS A 155 3.72 -42.55 -16.31
N SER A 156 4.05 -42.94 -17.55
CA SER A 156 3.13 -43.31 -18.63
C SER A 156 2.27 -44.50 -18.26
N ASP A 157 1.03 -44.52 -18.74
CA ASP A 157 0.39 -45.70 -19.35
C ASP A 157 -0.72 -45.22 -20.32
N GLU A 158 -0.95 -46.03 -21.33
CA GLU A 158 -1.57 -45.69 -22.61
C GLU A 158 -3.11 -45.74 -22.63
N GLU A 159 -3.63 -45.27 -23.77
CA GLU A 159 -4.93 -45.53 -24.41
C GLU A 159 -6.19 -44.69 -24.08
N ASN A 160 -6.71 -44.11 -25.17
CA ASN A 160 -8.12 -43.95 -25.53
C ASN A 160 -8.93 -42.84 -24.84
N SER A 161 -9.05 -41.68 -25.51
CA SER A 161 -10.34 -41.13 -25.99
C SER A 161 -10.19 -39.73 -26.59
N SER A 162 -10.55 -39.61 -27.86
CA SER A 162 -10.72 -38.36 -28.60
C SER A 162 -12.01 -37.64 -28.16
N VAL A 163 -11.93 -36.48 -27.49
CA VAL A 163 -13.02 -35.48 -27.53
C VAL A 163 -12.50 -34.05 -27.27
N ALA A 164 -12.61 -33.24 -28.32
CA ALA A 164 -12.71 -31.77 -28.41
C ALA A 164 -12.14 -30.86 -27.29
N SER A 165 -11.10 -30.11 -27.65
CA SER A 165 -10.66 -28.87 -26.99
C SER A 165 -11.73 -27.77 -27.05
N PRO A 166 -12.00 -27.02 -25.96
CA PRO A 166 -12.54 -25.68 -26.07
C PRO A 166 -11.39 -24.67 -26.14
N ALA A 167 -11.39 -23.84 -27.19
CA ALA A 167 -10.50 -22.70 -27.32
C ALA A 167 -10.70 -21.69 -26.16
N PRO A 168 -9.66 -20.95 -25.74
CA PRO A 168 -9.76 -19.96 -24.67
C PRO A 168 -10.44 -18.70 -25.21
N VAL A 169 -11.73 -18.54 -24.97
CA VAL A 169 -12.40 -17.25 -25.16
C VAL A 169 -11.95 -16.31 -24.04
N ALA A 170 -10.94 -15.50 -24.37
CA ALA A 170 -10.59 -14.31 -23.63
C ALA A 170 -11.76 -13.32 -23.70
N ALA A 171 -12.66 -13.39 -22.74
CA ALA A 171 -13.61 -12.33 -22.45
C ALA A 171 -13.93 -12.37 -20.96
N SER A 172 -13.08 -11.72 -20.17
CA SER A 172 -13.40 -11.26 -18.82
C SER A 172 -14.46 -10.15 -18.89
N LEU A 173 -15.63 -10.48 -19.45
CA LEU A 173 -16.81 -9.64 -19.37
C LEU A 173 -17.35 -9.82 -17.95
N TRP A 174 -17.01 -8.86 -17.11
CA TRP A 174 -17.73 -8.60 -15.87
C TRP A 174 -19.23 -8.69 -16.16
N ARG A 175 -19.92 -9.68 -15.57
CA ARG A 175 -21.38 -9.77 -15.63
C ARG A 175 -21.96 -9.04 -14.42
N PRO A 176 -22.76 -7.98 -14.62
CA PRO A 176 -23.57 -7.43 -13.53
C PRO A 176 -24.54 -8.50 -13.05
N TRP A 177 -24.78 -8.54 -11.74
CA TRP A 177 -25.81 -9.35 -11.10
C TRP A 177 -27.20 -8.75 -11.32
#